data_AF-A0A0D6AS61-F1
#
_entry.id   AF-A0A0D6AS61-F1
#
_cell.length_a   1.000
_cell.length_b   1.000
_cell.length_c   1.000
_cell.angle_alpha   90.00
_cell.angle_beta   90.00
_cell.angle_gamma   90.00
#
_symmetry.space_group_name_H-M   'P 1'
#
loop_
_entity.id
_entity.type
_entity.pdbx_description
1 polymer ?
#
loop_
_entity_poly.entity_id
_entity_poly.type
_entity_poly.pdbx_seq_one_letter_code
_entity_poly.pdbx_strand_id
1 'polypeptide(L)'
;MTQSFPDNLPHSHTHSHHGHIHSEESQKKIINRLSRIEGHVRGIKNMITEGRDCPEVLIQVAAIRGALDRVARLILDEHLSECITRAAKDGSIDQEIDALKSALDRFLPS
;
A
#
# COMPACT_ATOMS: atom_id res chain seq x y z
N MET A 1 18.18 19.40 -46.29
CA MET A 1 17.85 19.90 -44.95
C MET A 1 16.81 18.98 -44.34
N THR A 2 17.25 17.92 -43.67
CA THR A 2 16.40 17.05 -42.86
C THR A 2 16.75 17.37 -41.42
N GLN A 3 15.92 18.15 -40.73
CA GLN A 3 16.02 18.29 -39.28
C GLN A 3 15.08 17.28 -38.66
N SER A 4 15.70 16.27 -38.06
CA SER A 4 15.08 15.26 -37.21
C SER A 4 14.69 15.88 -35.87
N PHE A 5 13.57 15.40 -35.33
CA PHE A 5 13.03 15.69 -33.99
C PHE A 5 14.05 15.39 -32.88
N PRO A 6 14.14 16.17 -31.79
CA PRO A 6 14.80 15.74 -30.58
C PRO A 6 13.79 15.03 -29.66
N ASP A 7 13.97 13.71 -29.62
CA ASP A 7 13.99 12.81 -28.47
C ASP A 7 13.11 13.12 -27.25
N ASN A 8 12.16 12.20 -27.07
CA ASN A 8 11.42 11.92 -25.86
C ASN A 8 12.41 11.50 -24.74
N LEU A 9 12.68 12.40 -23.80
CA LEU A 9 13.55 12.13 -22.65
C LEU A 9 12.89 11.07 -21.73
N PRO A 10 13.59 10.00 -21.33
CA PRO A 10 13.04 9.07 -20.35
C PRO A 10 13.01 9.75 -18.98
N HIS A 11 11.81 9.90 -18.39
CA HIS A 11 11.67 10.23 -16.98
C HIS A 11 12.24 9.07 -16.15
N SER A 12 13.52 9.18 -15.81
CA SER A 12 14.18 8.31 -14.84
C SER A 12 13.63 8.68 -13.45
N HIS A 13 12.51 8.06 -13.06
CA HIS A 13 12.12 8.05 -11.66
C HIS A 13 13.09 7.13 -10.93
N THR A 14 14.16 7.71 -10.38
CA THR A 14 14.93 7.08 -9.31
C THR A 14 13.99 6.88 -8.12
N HIS A 15 13.33 5.71 -8.07
CA HIS A 15 12.60 5.29 -6.89
C HIS A 15 13.63 5.02 -5.80
N SER A 16 13.85 6.00 -4.91
CA SER A 16 14.51 5.75 -3.64
C SER A 16 13.70 4.68 -2.90
N HIS A 17 14.20 3.44 -2.95
CA HIS A 17 13.69 2.33 -2.16
C HIS A 17 14.06 2.58 -0.70
N HIS A 18 13.30 3.45 -0.03
CA HIS A 18 13.39 3.60 1.41
C HIS A 18 12.84 2.33 2.06
N GLY A 19 13.67 1.65 2.85
CA GLY A 19 13.26 0.44 3.57
C GLY A 19 12.08 0.76 4.49
N HIS A 20 11.03 -0.05 4.44
CA HIS A 20 9.94 0.01 5.41
C HIS A 20 10.49 -0.31 6.80
N ILE A 21 10.64 0.72 7.64
CA ILE A 21 10.97 0.53 9.05
C ILE A 21 9.65 0.57 9.81
N HIS A 22 9.27 -0.57 10.37
CA HIS A 22 8.17 -0.63 11.32
C HIS A 22 8.78 -0.80 12.70
N SER A 23 8.21 -0.17 13.73
CA SER A 23 8.54 -0.58 15.10
C SER A 23 8.19 -2.06 15.27
N GLU A 24 8.89 -2.79 16.14
CA GLU A 24 8.60 -4.22 16.38
C GLU A 24 7.12 -4.44 16.75
N GLU A 25 6.54 -3.49 17.50
CA GLU A 25 5.14 -3.50 17.88
C GLU A 25 4.21 -3.32 16.66
N SER A 26 4.51 -2.36 15.77
CA SER A 26 3.75 -2.16 14.54
C SER A 26 3.84 -3.38 13.63
N GLN A 27 5.05 -3.89 13.39
CA GLN A 27 5.27 -5.06 12.57
C GLN A 27 4.43 -6.24 13.07
N LYS A 28 4.45 -6.51 14.39
CA LYS A 28 3.62 -7.54 15.00
C LYS A 28 2.13 -7.28 14.81
N LYS A 29 1.67 -6.03 14.94
CA LYS A 29 0.27 -5.64 14.70
C LYS A 29 -0.16 -5.88 13.24
N ILE A 30 0.67 -5.50 12.28
CA ILE A 30 0.44 -5.71 10.83
C ILE A 30 0.34 -7.20 10.53
N ILE A 31 1.35 -7.99 10.95
CA ILE A 31 1.38 -9.44 10.74
C ILE A 31 0.12 -10.10 11.32
N ASN A 32 -0.25 -9.78 12.56
CA ASN A 32 -1.44 -10.33 13.19
C ASN A 32 -2.75 -9.98 12.45
N ARG A 33 -2.83 -8.82 11.79
CA ARG A 33 -4.00 -8.45 10.98
C ARG A 33 -4.02 -9.23 9.67
N LEU A 34 -2.87 -9.37 9.01
CA LEU A 34 -2.72 -10.16 7.79
C LEU A 34 -3.04 -11.64 8.03
N SER A 35 -2.59 -12.24 9.14
CA SER A 35 -2.93 -13.63 9.49
C SER A 35 -4.43 -13.85 9.69
N ARG A 36 -5.15 -12.85 10.23
CA ARG A 36 -6.62 -12.93 10.33
C ARG A 36 -7.29 -12.83 8.96
N ILE A 37 -6.78 -11.95 8.09
CA ILE A 37 -7.28 -11.83 6.71
C ILE A 37 -7.08 -13.15 5.95
N GLU A 38 -5.92 -13.79 6.09
CA GLU A 38 -5.65 -15.12 5.51
C GLU A 38 -6.68 -16.16 5.99
N GLY A 39 -7.01 -16.16 7.29
CA GLY A 39 -8.06 -17.00 7.85
C GLY A 39 -9.43 -16.75 7.21
N HIS A 40 -9.80 -15.48 7.00
CA HIS A 40 -11.05 -15.14 6.31
C HIS A 40 -11.05 -15.60 4.84
N VAL A 41 -9.94 -15.45 4.12
CA VAL A 41 -9.82 -15.95 2.73
C VAL A 41 -10.04 -17.47 2.69
N ARG A 42 -9.44 -18.20 3.64
CA ARG A 42 -9.67 -19.65 3.78
C ARG A 42 -11.14 -19.96 4.07
N GLY A 43 -11.80 -19.17 4.92
CA GLY A 43 -13.23 -19.30 5.19
C GLY A 43 -14.10 -19.14 3.93
N ILE A 44 -13.81 -18.12 3.10
CA ILE A 44 -14.52 -17.91 1.83
C ILE A 44 -14.35 -19.09 0.88
N LYS A 45 -13.12 -19.63 0.77
CA LYS A 45 -12.86 -20.82 -0.05
C LYS A 45 -13.73 -22.01 0.38
N ASN A 46 -13.87 -22.23 1.68
CA ASN A 46 -14.74 -23.27 2.22
C ASN A 46 -16.21 -23.00 1.89
N MET A 47 -16.68 -21.76 2.09
CA MET A 47 -18.06 -21.38 1.76
C MET A 47 -18.42 -21.67 0.31
N ILE A 48 -17.52 -21.37 -0.63
CA ILE A 48 -17.72 -21.67 -2.05
C ILE A 48 -17.76 -23.18 -2.29
N THR A 49 -16.89 -23.95 -1.62
CA THR A 49 -16.82 -25.41 -1.77
C THR A 49 -18.08 -26.10 -1.20
N GLU A 50 -18.66 -25.52 -0.15
CA GLU A 50 -19.91 -25.97 0.48
C GLU A 50 -21.17 -25.52 -0.27
N GLY A 51 -21.04 -24.71 -1.33
CA GLY A 51 -22.18 -24.21 -2.11
C GLY A 51 -23.04 -23.18 -1.36
N ARG A 52 -22.42 -22.39 -0.46
CA ARG A 52 -23.10 -21.28 0.24
C ARG A 52 -23.64 -20.23 -0.74
N ASP A 53 -24.68 -19.53 -0.31
CA ASP A 53 -25.33 -18.51 -1.13
C ASP A 53 -24.41 -17.33 -1.49
N CYS A 54 -24.48 -16.89 -2.75
CA CYS A 54 -23.64 -15.81 -3.28
C CYS A 54 -23.66 -14.53 -2.43
N PRO A 55 -24.82 -14.03 -1.93
CA PRO A 55 -24.86 -12.84 -1.08
C PRO A 55 -24.04 -13.00 0.21
N GLU A 56 -24.03 -14.18 0.81
CA GLU A 56 -23.26 -14.43 2.04
C GLU A 56 -21.76 -14.44 1.77
N VAL A 57 -21.35 -15.05 0.66
CA VAL A 57 -19.95 -15.00 0.19
C VAL A 57 -19.53 -13.55 -0.06
N LEU A 58 -20.37 -12.74 -0.72
CA LEU A 58 -20.08 -11.34 -1.00
C LEU A 58 -19.93 -10.49 0.28
N ILE A 59 -20.71 -10.77 1.33
CA ILE A 59 -20.55 -10.12 2.64
C ILE A 59 -19.14 -10.41 3.22
N GLN A 60 -18.67 -11.65 3.12
CA GLN A 60 -17.33 -12.00 3.61
C GLN A 60 -16.22 -11.37 2.76
N VAL A 61 -16.38 -11.31 1.44
CA VAL A 61 -15.45 -10.59 0.55
C VAL A 61 -15.36 -9.11 0.96
N ALA A 62 -16.50 -8.46 1.20
CA ALA A 62 -16.54 -7.06 1.66
C ALA A 62 -15.83 -6.88 3.01
N ALA A 63 -16.00 -7.82 3.95
CA ALA A 63 -15.31 -7.81 5.23
C ALA A 63 -13.78 -7.90 5.08
N ILE A 64 -13.30 -8.75 4.17
CA ILE A 64 -11.86 -8.84 3.85
C ILE A 64 -11.35 -7.56 3.23
N ARG A 65 -12.07 -6.98 2.26
CA ARG A 65 -11.69 -5.71 1.63
C ARG A 65 -11.53 -4.62 2.68
N GLY A 66 -12.51 -4.43 3.55
CA GLY A 66 -12.42 -3.44 4.63
C GLY A 66 -11.29 -3.74 5.64
N ALA A 67 -10.94 -5.02 5.86
CA ALA A 67 -9.80 -5.38 6.69
C ALA A 67 -8.45 -5.05 6.03
N LEU A 68 -8.33 -5.29 4.72
CA LEU A 68 -7.16 -4.91 3.93
C LEU A 68 -6.99 -3.39 3.89
N ASP A 69 -8.07 -2.64 3.67
CA ASP A 69 -8.04 -1.16 3.67
C ASP A 69 -7.49 -0.62 5.00
N ARG A 70 -7.89 -1.22 6.14
CA ARG A 70 -7.37 -0.85 7.46
C ARG A 70 -5.89 -1.18 7.67
N VAL A 71 -5.40 -2.27 7.08
CA VAL A 71 -3.96 -2.63 7.15
C VAL A 71 -3.15 -1.66 6.29
N ALA A 72 -3.60 -1.42 5.07
CA ALA A 72 -2.92 -0.56 4.14
C ALA A 72 -2.91 0.90 4.64
N ARG A 73 -3.99 1.37 5.30
CA ARG A 73 -4.01 2.66 6.00
C ARG A 73 -2.98 2.77 7.11
N LEU A 74 -2.83 1.73 7.93
CA LEU A 74 -1.85 1.72 9.02
C LEU A 74 -0.41 1.82 8.49
N ILE A 75 -0.11 1.08 7.41
CA ILE A 75 1.20 1.17 6.75
C ILE A 75 1.45 2.58 6.18
N LEU A 76 0.43 3.18 5.55
CA LEU A 76 0.53 4.52 5.00
C LEU A 76 0.75 5.60 6.07
N ASP A 77 0.01 5.53 7.20
CA ASP A 77 0.15 6.48 8.31
C ASP A 77 1.57 6.44 8.91
N GLU A 78 2.17 5.26 8.98
CA GLU A 78 3.55 5.10 9.47
C GLU A 78 4.57 5.66 8.47
N HIS A 79 4.41 5.33 7.18
CA HIS A 79 5.26 5.88 6.12
C HIS A 79 5.22 7.42 6.10
N LEU A 80 4.02 8.01 6.20
CA LEU A 80 3.80 9.45 6.32
C LEU A 80 4.57 10.06 7.48
N SER A 81 4.46 9.46 8.67
CA SER A 81 5.09 9.95 9.89
C SER A 81 6.62 9.95 9.78
N GLU A 82 7.19 8.93 9.14
CA GLU A 82 8.62 8.84 8.90
C GLU A 82 9.11 9.84 7.86
N CYS A 83 8.41 9.97 6.74
CA CYS A 83 8.74 10.93 5.69
C CYS A 83 8.79 12.37 6.24
N ILE A 84 7.79 12.76 7.03
CA ILE A 84 7.76 14.09 7.68
C ILE A 84 8.92 14.24 8.68
N THR A 85 9.18 13.20 9.47
CA THR A 85 10.27 13.23 10.46
C THR A 85 11.65 13.37 9.80
N ARG A 86 11.88 12.69 8.67
CA ARG A 86 13.13 12.82 7.90
C ARG A 86 13.24 14.17 7.21
N ALA A 87 12.18 14.62 6.54
CA ALA A 87 12.13 15.95 5.92
C ALA A 87 12.49 17.06 6.91
N ALA A 88 12.00 16.96 8.15
CA ALA A 88 12.29 17.92 9.22
C ALA A 88 13.75 17.85 9.75
N LYS A 89 14.39 16.68 9.70
CA LYS A 89 15.77 16.47 10.18
C LYS A 89 16.83 16.77 9.14
N ASP A 90 16.62 16.30 7.92
CA ASP A 90 17.64 16.26 6.87
C ASP A 90 17.48 17.40 5.84
N GLY A 91 16.39 18.19 5.95
CA GLY A 91 16.10 19.31 5.05
C GLY A 91 15.68 18.90 3.64
N SER A 92 15.45 17.61 3.40
CA SER A 92 15.11 16.99 2.11
C SER A 92 13.60 17.01 1.81
N ILE A 93 12.95 18.16 2.04
CA ILE A 93 11.49 18.30 1.98
C ILE A 93 10.91 17.88 0.63
N ASP A 94 11.49 18.33 -0.48
CA ASP A 94 10.98 18.03 -1.83
C ASP A 94 11.03 16.52 -2.16
N GLN A 95 12.10 15.83 -1.74
CA GLN A 95 12.26 14.40 -1.98
C GLN A 95 11.24 13.56 -1.19
N GLU A 96 11.01 13.91 0.07
CA GLU A 96 10.04 13.21 0.91
C GLU A 96 8.59 13.49 0.48
N ILE A 97 8.30 14.69 -0.04
CA ILE A 97 6.99 15.00 -0.65
C ILE A 97 6.74 14.15 -1.89
N ASP A 98 7.73 13.98 -2.76
CA ASP A 98 7.55 13.17 -3.97
C ASP A 98 7.44 11.67 -3.66
N ALA A 99 8.18 11.18 -2.65
CA ALA A 99 8.00 9.83 -2.12
C ALA A 99 6.57 9.63 -1.60
N LEU A 100 6.05 10.61 -0.85
CA LEU A 100 4.69 10.56 -0.33
C LEU A 100 3.63 10.54 -1.44
N LYS A 101 3.73 11.42 -2.45
CA LYS A 101 2.83 11.42 -3.60
C LYS A 101 2.82 10.04 -4.28
N SER A 102 4.01 9.47 -4.51
CA SER A 102 4.14 8.14 -5.11
C SER A 102 3.51 7.03 -4.26
N ALA A 103 3.54 7.13 -2.93
CA ALA A 103 2.84 6.20 -2.04
C ALA A 103 1.31 6.36 -2.13
N LEU A 104 0.82 7.60 -2.19
CA LEU A 104 -0.61 7.91 -2.32
C LEU A 104 -1.18 7.43 -3.66
N ASP A 105 -0.47 7.64 -4.77
CA ASP A 105 -0.89 7.20 -6.11
C ASP A 105 -1.07 5.67 -6.19
N ARG A 106 -0.26 4.91 -5.45
CA ARG A 106 -0.39 3.45 -5.37
C ARG A 106 -1.54 3.00 -4.47
N PHE A 107 -1.84 3.77 -3.43
CA PHE A 107 -2.86 3.45 -2.44
C PHE A 107 -4.27 3.85 -2.89
N LEU A 108 -4.40 4.93 -3.66
CA LEU A 108 -5.65 5.44 -4.21
C LEU A 108 -5.70 5.10 -5.72
N PRO A 109 -6.22 3.93 -6.12
CA PRO A 109 -6.45 3.66 -7.53
C PRO A 109 -7.46 4.69 -8.07
N SER A 110 -7.12 5.28 -9.22
CA SER A 110 -7.95 6.25 -9.96
C SER A 110 -9.13 5.59 -10.67
#